data_AF-E7S7P1-F1
#
_entry.id   AF-E7S7P1-F1
#
_cell.length_a   1.000
_cell.length_b   1.000
_cell.length_c   1.000
_cell.angle_alpha   90.00
_cell.angle_beta   90.00
_cell.angle_gamma   90.00
#
_symmetry.space_group_name_H-M   'P 1'
#
loop_
_entity.id
_entity.type
_entity.pdbx_description
1 polymer ?
#
loop_
_entity_poly.entity_id
_entity_poly.type
_entity_poly.pdbx_seq_one_letter_code
_entity_poly.pdbx_strand_id
1 'polypeptide(L)' 'MRVKIFAEDKPAQKTFSYQLELNTDTILKVTGLVCSTVVVANLLSLLKD' A
#
# COMPACT_ATOMS: atom_id res chain seq x y z
N MET A 1 13.60 -56.55 0.30
CA MET A 1 13.89 -55.40 -0.60
C MET A 1 13.41 -54.13 0.11
N ARG A 2 14.27 -53.13 0.34
CA ARG A 2 13.91 -51.90 1.07
C ARG A 2 13.64 -50.78 0.06
N VAL A 3 12.41 -50.29 0.00
CA VAL A 3 12.01 -49.16 -0.85
C VAL A 3 12.34 -47.88 -0.09
N LYS A 4 13.31 -47.09 -0.57
CA LYS A 4 13.56 -45.74 -0.07
C LYS A 4 12.64 -44.78 -0.80
N ILE A 5 11.64 -44.26 -0.09
CA ILE A 5 10.77 -43.20 -0.57
C ILE A 5 11.54 -41.88 -0.38
N PHE A 6 11.97 -41.28 -1.48
CA PHE A 6 12.52 -39.93 -1.50
C PHE A 6 11.35 -38.97 -1.71
N ALA A 7 10.86 -38.36 -0.64
CA ALA A 7 10.00 -37.20 -0.74
C ALA A 7 10.91 -35.98 -0.97
N GLU A 8 10.99 -35.53 -2.23
CA GLU A 8 11.60 -34.25 -2.56
C GLU A 8 10.66 -33.16 -2.02
N ASP A 9 10.98 -32.64 -0.84
CA ASP A 9 10.22 -31.57 -0.21
C ASP A 9 10.44 -30.29 -1.01
N LYS A 10 9.70 -30.14 -2.11
CA LYS A 10 9.63 -28.88 -2.85
C LYS A 10 8.96 -27.88 -1.91
N PRO A 11 9.67 -26.85 -1.40
CA PRO A 11 9.03 -25.87 -0.54
C PRO A 11 7.96 -25.18 -1.39
N ALA A 12 6.68 -25.41 -1.04
CA ALA A 12 5.57 -24.72 -1.68
C ALA A 12 5.85 -23.22 -1.56
N GLN A 13 6.09 -22.56 -2.70
CA GLN A 13 6.37 -21.14 -2.76
C GLN A 13 5.14 -20.42 -2.21
N LYS A 14 5.21 -20.05 -0.92
CA LYS A 14 4.07 -19.54 -0.16
C LYS A 14 3.92 -18.06 -0.49
N THR A 15 3.23 -17.79 -1.60
CA THR A 15 2.91 -16.41 -1.99
C THR A 15 1.77 -15.93 -1.08
N PHE A 16 2.10 -15.03 -0.16
CA PHE A 16 1.09 -14.35 0.65
C PHE A 16 0.60 -13.13 -0.13
N SER A 17 -0.61 -13.21 -0.68
CA SER A 17 -1.27 -12.08 -1.32
C SER A 17 -1.96 -11.23 -0.26
N TYR A 18 -1.32 -10.12 0.12
CA TYR A 18 -1.94 -9.12 0.98
C TYR A 18 -2.80 -8.20 0.12
N GLN A 19 -4.10 -8.16 0.39
CA GLN A 19 -5.02 -7.20 -0.22
C GLN A 19 -4.92 -5.89 0.57
N LEU A 20 -4.49 -4.82 -0.10
CA LEU A 20 -4.53 -3.48 0.48
C LEU A 20 -5.95 -2.93 0.30
N GLU A 21 -6.79 -3.13 1.30
CA GLU A 21 -8.15 -2.59 1.32
C GLU A 21 -8.12 -1.10 1.64
N LEU A 22 -8.06 -0.28 0.59
CA LEU A 22 -8.21 1.16 0.70
C LEU A 22 -9.68 1.54 0.45
N ASN A 23 -10.32 2.13 1.45
CA ASN A 23 -11.65 2.69 1.31
C ASN A 23 -11.59 3.96 0.44
N THR A 24 -12.44 4.05 -0.57
CA THR A 24 -12.61 5.22 -1.43
C THR A 24 -12.81 6.52 -0.65
N ASP A 25 -13.52 6.48 0.48
CA ASP A 25 -13.70 7.63 1.39
C ASP A 25 -12.35 8.09 1.99
N THR A 26 -11.50 7.14 2.39
CA THR A 26 -10.16 7.44 2.92
C THR A 26 -9.27 8.06 1.85
N ILE A 27 -9.30 7.53 0.62
CA ILE A 27 -8.55 8.10 -0.50
C ILE A 27 -9.02 9.52 -0.80
N LEU A 28 -10.33 9.75 -0.84
CA LEU A 28 -10.92 11.07 -1.11
C LEU A 28 -10.55 12.08 -0.02
N LYS A 29 -10.60 11.69 1.26
CA LYS A 29 -10.20 12.52 2.39
C LYS A 29 -8.73 12.91 2.35
N VAL A 30 -7.84 11.93 2.12
CA VAL A 30 -6.39 12.19 2.04
C VAL A 30 -6.08 13.10 0.85
N THR A 31 -6.71 12.86 -0.30
CA THR A 31 -6.54 13.70 -1.49
C THR A 31 -7.02 15.12 -1.23
N GLY A 32 -8.21 15.31 -0.62
CA GLY A 32 -8.73 16.63 -0.26
C GLY A 32 -7.86 17.36 0.76
N LEU A 33 -7.28 16.64 1.72
CA LEU A 33 -6.34 17.20 2.70
C LEU A 33 -5.05 17.68 2.02
N VAL A 34 -4.48 16.89 1.11
CA VAL A 34 -3.27 17.29 0.36
C VAL A 34 -3.55 18.50 -0.53
N CYS A 35 -4.67 18.50 -1.27
CA CYS A 35 -5.03 19.65 -2.10
C CYS A 35 -5.25 20.93 -1.28
N SER A 36 -5.97 20.84 -0.15
CA SER A 36 -6.24 22.00 0.70
C SER A 36 -4.96 22.57 1.33
N THR A 37 -4.06 21.70 1.82
CA THR A 37 -2.76 22.14 2.35
C THR A 37 -1.90 22.86 1.30
N VAL A 38 -1.88 22.37 0.06
CA VAL A 38 -1.17 23.03 -1.04
C VAL A 38 -1.77 24.42 -1.32
N VAL A 39 -3.11 24.53 -1.40
CA VAL A 39 -3.77 25.83 -1.62
C VAL A 39 -3.45 26.82 -0.50
N VAL A 40 -3.54 26.38 0.76
CA VAL A 40 -3.25 27.22 1.92
C VAL A 40 -1.78 27.64 1.94
N ALA A 41 -0.84 26.75 1.64
CA ALA A 41 0.58 27.07 1.57
C ALA A 41 0.89 28.12 0.49
N ASN A 42 0.28 27.99 -0.69
CA ASN A 42 0.41 28.98 -1.76
C ASN A 42 -0.19 30.34 -1.36
N LEU A 43 -1.37 30.34 -0.73
CA LEU A 43 -2.00 31.56 -0.24
C LEU A 43 -1.14 32.27 0.82
N LEU A 44 -0.59 31.51 1.77
CA LEU A 44 0.32 32.04 2.79
C LEU A 44 1.61 32.59 2.18
N SER A 45 2.12 31.97 1.12
CA SER A 45 3.27 32.50 0.38
C SER A 45 2.94 33.85 -0.26
N LEU A 46 1.76 33.97 -0.90
CA LEU A 46 1.34 35.16 -1.61
C LEU A 46 0.98 36.34 -0.68
N LEU A 47 0.57 36.06 0.56
CA LEU A 47 0.32 37.07 1.60
C LEU A 47 1.60 37.59 2.27
N LYS A 48 2.73 36.94 2.02
CA LYS A 48 4.03 37.26 2.63
C LYS A 48 4.90 38.17 1.73
N ASP A 49 4.54 38.28 0.45
CA ASP A 49 4.98 39.35 -0.46
C ASP A 49 4.15 40.62 -0.24
#